data_AF-A0A926HT68-F1
#
_entry.id   AF-A0A926HT68-F1
#
_cell.length_a   1.000
_cell.length_b   1.000
_cell.length_c   1.000
_cell.angle_alpha   90.00
_cell.angle_beta   90.00
_cell.angle_gamma   90.00
#
_symmetry.space_group_name_H-M   'P 1'
#
loop_
_entity.id
_entity.type
_entity.pdbx_description
1 polymer ?
#
loop_
_entity_poly.entity_id
_entity_poly.type
_entity_poly.pdbx_seq_one_letter_code
_entity_poly.pdbx_strand_id
1 'polypeptide(L)'
;MKKKALGIIIVSVLGAAAIFCSTMFTHQYLDAKNSKATFDDLTNLITEIDEPQKATEAEESSLSAEELAAAEAALAREKYAALFEQNHDFIGWIRIDGTNVNYPVMQTPNKPDFYLKRSFDKTYSDYGVPYIDEACMTGISNNLVIYGHHMNDGSMFADLCKYTDSDFCKEHPEIAFDTLSILGKYEVVAAFKFNTNLESSTTNTR
;
A
#
# COMPACT_ATOMS: atom_id res chain seq x y z
N MET A 1 -3.88 6.11 58.64
CA MET A 1 -2.82 6.62 57.73
C MET A 1 -2.68 5.79 56.45
N LYS A 2 -2.62 4.45 56.52
CA LYS A 2 -2.46 3.55 55.35
C LYS A 2 -3.49 3.74 54.21
N LYS A 3 -4.77 3.95 54.53
CA LYS A 3 -5.83 4.17 53.50
C LYS A 3 -5.66 5.48 52.71
N LYS A 4 -5.17 6.55 53.35
CA LYS A 4 -4.89 7.84 52.68
C LYS A 4 -3.67 7.73 51.78
N ALA A 5 -2.62 7.05 52.25
CA ALA A 5 -1.44 6.76 51.43
C ALA A 5 -1.78 5.87 50.21
N LEU A 6 -2.62 4.86 50.39
CA LEU A 6 -3.12 4.01 49.29
C LEU A 6 -3.92 4.82 48.26
N GLY A 7 -4.80 5.72 48.71
CA GLY A 7 -5.56 6.61 47.81
C GLY A 7 -4.66 7.52 46.98
N ILE A 8 -3.61 8.09 47.59
CA ILE A 8 -2.62 8.93 46.89
C ILE A 8 -1.88 8.10 45.82
N ILE A 9 -1.44 6.88 46.15
CA ILE A 9 -0.76 6.00 45.19
C ILE A 9 -1.67 5.68 44.00
N ILE A 10 -2.95 5.35 44.23
CA ILE A 10 -3.90 5.05 43.16
C ILE A 10 -4.11 6.26 42.24
N VAL A 11 -4.31 7.45 42.80
CA VAL A 11 -4.49 8.69 42.01
C VAL A 11 -3.24 8.98 41.17
N SER A 12 -2.05 8.80 41.73
CA SER A 12 -0.79 8.99 40.99
C SER A 12 -0.65 7.98 39.83
N VAL A 13 -1.00 6.71 40.05
CA VAL A 13 -0.94 5.67 39.00
C VAL A 13 -1.96 5.96 37.89
N LEU A 14 -3.19 6.35 38.24
CA LEU A 14 -4.22 6.73 37.27
C LEU A 14 -3.81 7.97 36.47
N GLY A 15 -3.18 8.96 37.12
CA GLY A 15 -2.63 10.13 36.45
C GLY A 15 -1.54 9.76 35.43
N ALA A 16 -0.59 8.90 35.82
CA ALA A 16 0.46 8.43 34.92
C ALA A 16 -0.11 7.61 33.74
N ALA A 17 -1.08 6.74 33.99
CA ALA A 17 -1.75 5.96 32.95
C ALA A 17 -2.52 6.87 31.98
N ALA A 18 -3.22 7.89 32.49
CA ALA A 18 -3.94 8.84 31.65
C ALA A 18 -2.99 9.65 30.75
N ILE A 19 -1.83 10.07 31.26
CA ILE A 19 -0.80 10.75 30.47
C ILE A 19 -0.27 9.82 29.38
N PHE A 20 0.08 8.58 29.72
CA PHE A 20 0.57 7.59 28.76
C PHE A 20 -0.45 7.31 27.65
N CYS A 21 -1.71 7.02 28.00
CA CYS A 21 -2.78 6.81 27.03
C CYS A 21 -2.99 8.03 26.13
N SER A 22 -2.93 9.24 26.71
CA SER A 22 -3.07 10.48 25.94
C SER A 22 -1.93 10.64 24.95
N THR A 23 -0.68 10.40 25.35
CA THR A 23 0.48 10.48 24.44
C THR A 23 0.39 9.46 23.31
N MET A 24 -0.01 8.22 23.61
CA MET A 24 -0.16 7.16 22.62
C MET A 24 -1.29 7.46 21.62
N PHE A 25 -2.42 8.01 22.12
CA PHE A 25 -3.53 8.43 21.28
C PHE A 25 -3.12 9.60 20.37
N THR A 26 -2.42 10.61 20.91
CA THR A 26 -1.92 11.72 20.09
C THR A 26 -0.95 11.25 19.01
N HIS A 27 -0.07 10.30 19.31
CA HIS A 27 0.87 9.75 18.33
C HIS A 27 0.12 9.06 17.18
N GLN A 28 -0.81 8.14 17.49
CA GLN A 28 -1.59 7.44 16.47
C GLN A 28 -2.45 8.39 15.63
N TYR A 29 -3.07 9.38 16.27
CA TYR A 29 -3.87 10.38 15.55
C TYR A 29 -3.02 11.23 14.61
N LEU A 30 -1.83 11.66 15.06
CA LEU A 30 -0.90 12.41 14.22
C LEU A 30 -0.36 11.55 13.07
N ASP A 31 0.00 10.31 13.33
CA ASP A 31 0.48 9.39 12.30
C ASP A 31 -0.59 9.09 11.23
N ALA A 32 -1.85 8.90 11.64
CA ALA A 32 -2.97 8.77 10.72
C ALA A 32 -3.13 10.00 9.82
N LYS A 33 -3.12 11.20 10.43
CA LYS A 33 -3.25 12.46 9.69
C LYS A 33 -2.07 12.69 8.75
N ASN A 34 -0.85 12.46 9.22
CA ASN A 34 0.37 12.64 8.43
C ASN A 34 0.42 11.64 7.28
N SER A 35 0.12 10.36 7.53
CA SER A 35 0.09 9.32 6.50
C SER A 35 -0.90 9.66 5.40
N LYS A 36 -2.13 10.07 5.76
CA LYS A 36 -3.11 10.53 4.78
C LYS A 36 -2.60 11.72 3.97
N ALA A 37 -2.10 12.77 4.63
CA ALA A 37 -1.58 13.95 3.95
C ALA A 37 -0.42 13.61 3.01
N THR A 38 0.50 12.74 3.44
CA THR A 38 1.61 12.26 2.61
C THR A 38 1.10 11.55 1.36
N PHE A 39 0.14 10.63 1.46
CA PHE A 39 -0.37 9.95 0.26
C PHE A 39 -1.14 10.89 -0.68
N ASP A 40 -1.88 11.85 -0.14
CA ASP A 40 -2.54 12.89 -0.93
C ASP A 40 -1.48 13.76 -1.67
N ASP A 41 -0.41 14.15 -0.98
CA ASP A 41 0.71 14.90 -1.57
C ASP A 41 1.44 14.10 -2.67
N LEU A 42 1.69 12.81 -2.44
CA LEU A 42 2.32 11.93 -3.44
C LEU A 42 1.45 11.76 -4.67
N THR A 43 0.12 11.69 -4.50
CA THR A 43 -0.82 11.64 -5.63
C THR A 43 -0.72 12.89 -6.50
N ASN A 44 -0.58 14.07 -5.87
CA ASN A 44 -0.43 15.35 -6.59
C ASN A 44 0.90 15.49 -7.35
N LEU A 45 1.88 14.63 -7.08
CA LEU A 45 3.15 14.59 -7.81
C LEU A 45 3.10 13.70 -9.05
N ILE A 46 2.06 12.89 -9.19
CA ILE A 46 1.85 12.10 -10.40
C ILE A 46 1.47 13.07 -11.51
N THR A 47 2.22 13.05 -12.60
CA THR A 47 1.84 13.84 -13.77
C THR A 47 0.59 13.19 -14.35
N GLU A 48 -0.51 13.93 -14.42
CA GLU A 48 -1.66 13.51 -15.24
C GLU A 48 -1.22 13.58 -16.70
N ILE A 49 -0.68 12.46 -17.17
CA ILE A 49 -0.54 12.23 -18.59
C ILE A 49 -1.85 11.59 -18.99
N ASP A 50 -2.58 12.23 -19.91
CA ASP A 50 -3.70 11.57 -20.58
C ASP A 50 -3.21 10.17 -20.95
N GLU A 51 -3.93 9.11 -20.50
CA GLU A 51 -3.70 7.75 -21.02
C GLU A 51 -3.50 7.93 -22.52
N PRO A 52 -2.42 7.39 -23.12
CA PRO A 52 -2.05 7.70 -24.49
C PRO A 52 -3.33 7.52 -25.28
N GLN A 53 -3.86 8.65 -25.75
CA GLN A 53 -5.21 8.74 -26.26
C GLN A 53 -5.18 7.92 -27.52
N LYS A 54 -5.44 6.61 -27.40
CA LYS A 54 -5.33 5.56 -28.42
C LYS A 54 -4.65 6.13 -29.65
N ALA A 55 -3.32 6.29 -29.59
CA ALA A 55 -2.56 6.91 -30.68
C ALA A 55 -3.10 6.28 -31.95
N THR A 56 -3.67 7.11 -32.85
CA THR A 56 -4.51 6.70 -33.97
C THR A 56 -4.14 5.30 -34.42
N GLU A 57 -5.07 4.32 -34.42
CA GLU A 57 -4.81 2.88 -34.74
C GLU A 57 -3.90 2.62 -35.96
N ALA A 58 -3.72 3.62 -36.82
CA ALA A 58 -2.76 3.66 -37.92
C ALA A 58 -1.27 3.77 -37.50
N GLU A 59 -0.88 4.49 -36.44
CA GLU A 59 0.52 4.69 -36.02
C GLU A 59 1.07 3.50 -35.20
N GLU A 60 0.30 2.95 -34.25
CA GLU A 60 0.69 1.74 -33.50
C GLU A 60 0.85 0.50 -34.40
N SER A 61 0.09 0.40 -35.50
CA SER A 61 0.13 -0.76 -36.41
C SER A 61 1.42 -0.90 -37.22
N SER A 62 2.30 0.11 -37.19
CA SER A 62 3.56 0.15 -37.95
C SER A 62 4.81 0.01 -37.07
N LEU A 63 4.66 0.10 -35.74
CA LEU A 63 5.73 0.00 -34.77
C LEU A 63 5.95 -1.47 -34.36
N SER A 64 7.21 -1.83 -34.15
CA SER A 64 7.56 -3.13 -33.56
C SER A 64 7.14 -3.19 -32.09
N ALA A 65 6.97 -4.40 -31.56
CA ALA A 65 6.63 -4.60 -30.15
C ALA A 65 7.67 -3.97 -29.19
N GLU A 66 8.93 -3.88 -29.61
CA GLU A 66 10.00 -3.25 -28.84
C GLU A 66 9.86 -1.72 -28.79
N GLU A 67 9.46 -1.09 -29.88
CA GLU A 67 9.22 0.35 -29.94
C GLU A 67 8.00 0.76 -29.10
N LEU A 68 6.94 -0.05 -29.12
CA LEU A 68 5.76 0.15 -28.27
C LEU A 68 6.12 0.05 -26.78
N ALA A 69 6.85 -0.99 -26.38
CA ALA A 69 7.30 -1.16 -25.00
C ALA A 69 8.23 -0.04 -24.55
N ALA A 70 9.11 0.45 -25.44
CA ALA A 70 9.98 1.58 -25.14
C ALA A 70 9.21 2.90 -24.95
N ALA A 71 8.19 3.14 -25.78
CA ALA A 71 7.32 4.30 -25.67
C ALA A 71 6.49 4.27 -24.38
N GLU A 72 5.91 3.11 -24.03
CA GLU A 72 5.18 2.91 -22.78
C GLU A 72 6.09 3.12 -21.56
N ALA A 73 7.29 2.56 -21.58
CA ALA A 73 8.26 2.76 -20.51
C ALA A 73 8.69 4.23 -20.37
N ALA A 74 8.82 4.97 -21.48
CA ALA A 74 9.11 6.40 -21.43
C ALA A 74 7.97 7.19 -20.77
N LEU A 75 6.73 6.89 -21.17
CA LEU A 75 5.52 7.48 -20.59
C LEU A 75 5.41 7.19 -19.09
N ALA A 76 5.62 5.94 -18.68
CA ALA A 76 5.57 5.54 -17.28
C ALA A 76 6.64 6.25 -16.43
N ARG A 77 7.86 6.40 -16.97
CA ARG A 77 8.92 7.15 -16.28
C ARG A 77 8.58 8.62 -16.15
N GLU A 78 8.02 9.25 -17.19
CA GLU A 78 7.58 10.64 -17.11
C GLU A 78 6.50 10.82 -16.03
N LYS A 79 5.51 9.92 -16.01
CA LYS A 79 4.38 9.94 -15.08
C LYS A 79 4.82 9.93 -13.62
N TYR A 80 5.85 9.15 -13.32
CA TYR A 80 6.31 8.86 -11.95
C TYR A 80 7.70 9.40 -11.61
N ALA A 81 8.31 10.22 -12.47
CA ALA A 81 9.67 10.72 -12.29
C ALA A 81 9.87 11.39 -10.92
N ALA A 82 8.96 12.29 -10.54
CA ALA A 82 9.04 13.03 -9.28
C ALA A 82 9.02 12.12 -8.05
N LEU A 83 8.22 11.04 -8.08
CA LEU A 83 8.18 10.06 -6.99
C LEU A 83 9.48 9.27 -6.91
N PHE A 84 9.98 8.78 -8.05
CA PHE A 84 11.23 8.02 -8.10
C PHE A 84 12.43 8.86 -7.65
N GLU A 85 12.47 10.15 -7.99
CA GLU A 85 13.51 11.09 -7.53
C GLU A 85 13.46 11.33 -6.02
N GLN A 86 12.27 11.37 -5.41
CA GLN A 86 12.14 11.51 -3.97
C GLN A 86 12.55 10.24 -3.21
N ASN A 87 12.26 9.06 -3.78
CA ASN A 87 12.70 7.80 -3.21
C ASN A 87 12.91 6.71 -4.27
N HIS A 88 14.17 6.35 -4.48
CA HIS A 88 14.58 5.30 -5.44
C HIS A 88 14.12 3.88 -5.08
N ASP A 89 13.55 3.65 -3.89
CA ASP A 89 12.90 2.37 -3.57
C ASP A 89 11.50 2.28 -4.21
N PHE A 90 10.96 3.37 -4.79
CA PHE A 90 9.70 3.39 -5.51
C PHE A 90 9.79 2.55 -6.78
N ILE A 91 8.84 1.63 -6.97
CA ILE A 91 8.81 0.75 -8.14
C ILE A 91 7.55 0.92 -8.99
N GLY A 92 6.53 1.59 -8.46
CA GLY A 92 5.24 1.64 -9.11
C GLY A 92 4.11 2.19 -8.25
N TRP A 93 2.91 2.19 -8.80
CA TRP A 93 1.71 2.73 -8.18
C TRP A 93 0.56 1.76 -8.34
N ILE A 94 -0.14 1.45 -7.24
CA ILE A 94 -1.30 0.56 -7.24
C ILE A 94 -2.58 1.36 -7.00
N ARG A 95 -3.59 1.13 -7.84
CA ARG A 95 -4.90 1.77 -7.75
C ARG A 95 -6.01 0.78 -8.06
N ILE A 96 -7.11 0.88 -7.32
CA ILE A 96 -8.37 0.21 -7.63
C ILE A 96 -9.46 1.29 -7.64
N ASP A 97 -9.99 1.56 -8.83
CA ASP A 97 -10.94 2.65 -9.03
C ASP A 97 -12.19 2.45 -8.18
N GLY A 98 -12.68 3.52 -7.55
CA GLY A 98 -13.83 3.47 -6.64
C GLY A 98 -13.54 2.91 -5.24
N THR A 99 -12.27 2.72 -4.88
CA THR A 99 -11.83 2.30 -3.53
C THR A 99 -10.82 3.27 -2.93
N ASN A 100 -10.44 3.05 -1.67
CA ASN A 100 -9.34 3.77 -1.04
C ASN A 100 -7.94 3.31 -1.50
N VAL A 101 -7.83 2.22 -2.27
CA VAL A 101 -6.55 1.71 -2.77
C VAL A 101 -6.04 2.64 -3.87
N ASN A 102 -5.12 3.53 -3.51
CA ASN A 102 -4.43 4.45 -4.41
C ASN A 102 -3.09 4.86 -3.76
N TYR A 103 -2.06 4.05 -3.95
CA TYR A 103 -0.83 4.14 -3.16
C TYR A 103 0.44 3.90 -3.99
N PRO A 104 1.57 4.48 -3.59
CA PRO A 104 2.86 4.06 -4.11
C PRO A 104 3.18 2.64 -3.65
N VAL A 105 3.97 1.92 -4.44
CA VAL A 105 4.51 0.61 -4.11
C VAL A 105 6.03 0.69 -4.08
N MET A 106 6.60 0.18 -3.00
CA MET A 106 8.03 0.24 -2.72
C MET A 106 8.67 -1.14 -2.82
N GLN A 107 9.98 -1.21 -3.02
CA GLN A 107 10.72 -2.46 -2.95
C GLN A 107 12.11 -2.29 -2.35
N THR A 108 12.47 -3.19 -1.44
CA THR A 108 13.81 -3.26 -0.84
C THR A 108 14.33 -4.70 -0.87
N PRO A 109 14.95 -5.14 -1.98
CA PRO A 109 15.31 -6.54 -2.21
C PRO A 109 16.16 -7.19 -1.11
N ASN A 110 16.93 -6.39 -0.36
CA ASN A 110 17.83 -6.87 0.69
C ASN A 110 17.32 -6.57 2.12
N LYS A 111 16.11 -6.02 2.26
CA LYS A 111 15.52 -5.64 3.55
C LYS A 111 14.04 -6.02 3.54
N PRO A 112 13.71 -7.28 3.90
CA PRO A 112 12.31 -7.69 4.03
C PRO A 112 11.56 -6.76 5.00
N ASP A 113 10.27 -6.57 4.74
CA ASP A 113 9.34 -5.80 5.57
C ASP A 113 9.76 -4.35 5.88
N PHE A 114 10.71 -3.77 5.14
CA PHE A 114 11.25 -2.44 5.46
C PHE A 114 10.15 -1.37 5.51
N TYR A 115 9.20 -1.43 4.58
CA TYR A 115 8.06 -0.51 4.49
C TYR A 115 6.84 -0.94 5.28
N LEU A 116 6.89 -2.07 6.01
CA LEU A 116 5.80 -2.49 6.90
C LEU A 116 5.56 -1.45 8.01
N LYS A 117 6.61 -0.79 8.50
CA LYS A 117 6.53 0.25 9.55
C LYS A 117 7.21 1.55 9.15
N ARG A 118 7.22 1.85 7.84
CA ARG A 118 7.81 3.08 7.32
C ARG A 118 6.95 3.72 6.26
N SER A 119 6.87 5.04 6.31
CA SER A 119 6.29 5.90 5.27
C SER A 119 7.20 5.99 4.04
N PHE A 120 6.71 6.67 3.01
CA PHE A 120 7.41 6.85 1.73
C PHE A 120 8.79 7.51 1.89
N ASP A 121 8.97 8.42 2.85
CA ASP A 121 10.25 9.06 3.16
C ASP A 121 11.17 8.24 4.09
N LYS A 122 10.82 6.97 4.34
CA LYS A 122 11.53 6.00 5.19
C LYS A 122 11.50 6.32 6.69
N THR A 123 10.70 7.31 7.12
CA THR A 123 10.45 7.58 8.55
C THR A 123 9.46 6.58 9.14
N TYR A 124 9.34 6.53 10.46
CA TYR A 124 8.44 5.56 11.11
C TYR A 124 6.99 5.93 10.86
N SER A 125 6.18 4.94 10.49
CA SER A 125 4.72 5.06 10.44
C SER A 125 4.08 3.70 10.73
N ASP A 126 3.02 3.70 11.53
CA ASP A 126 2.21 2.53 11.80
C ASP A 126 1.40 2.07 10.58
N TYR A 127 1.12 2.99 9.63
CA TYR A 127 0.40 2.74 8.38
C TYR A 127 1.28 2.07 7.33
N GLY A 128 2.60 2.29 7.39
CA GLY A 128 3.55 1.78 6.41
C GLY A 128 3.28 2.31 4.99
N VAL A 129 3.82 1.62 3.99
CA VAL A 129 3.52 1.83 2.55
C VAL A 129 3.43 0.46 1.89
N PRO A 130 2.55 0.24 0.89
CA PRO A 130 2.55 -1.01 0.15
C PRO A 130 3.93 -1.35 -0.42
N TYR A 131 4.32 -2.62 -0.36
CA TYR A 131 5.65 -3.05 -0.78
C TYR A 131 5.66 -4.44 -1.40
N ILE A 132 6.59 -4.65 -2.33
CA ILE A 132 6.81 -5.94 -2.97
C ILE A 132 7.64 -6.85 -2.05
N ASP A 133 7.25 -8.12 -1.97
CA ASP A 133 7.99 -9.21 -1.35
C ASP A 133 9.45 -9.28 -1.86
N GLU A 134 10.41 -9.48 -0.97
CA GLU A 134 11.83 -9.47 -1.34
C GLU A 134 12.23 -10.60 -2.29
N ALA A 135 11.47 -11.70 -2.35
CA ALA A 135 11.69 -12.80 -3.27
C ALA A 135 11.23 -12.49 -4.71
N CYS A 136 10.44 -11.44 -4.90
CA CYS A 136 9.99 -10.99 -6.22
C CYS A 136 11.03 -10.09 -6.88
N MET A 137 11.19 -10.20 -8.19
CA MET A 137 12.01 -9.30 -9.00
C MET A 137 11.16 -8.65 -10.09
N THR A 138 10.91 -7.36 -9.97
CA THR A 138 10.14 -6.59 -10.96
C THR A 138 10.77 -6.72 -12.35
N GLY A 139 9.97 -7.06 -13.36
CA GLY A 139 10.43 -7.31 -14.73
C GLY A 139 10.99 -8.71 -15.00
N ILE A 140 11.07 -9.59 -13.99
CA ILE A 140 11.54 -10.98 -14.14
C ILE A 140 10.51 -11.98 -13.58
N SER A 141 9.98 -11.71 -12.39
CA SER A 141 9.01 -12.60 -11.74
C SER A 141 7.65 -12.56 -12.45
N ASN A 142 7.10 -13.74 -12.72
CA ASN A 142 5.76 -13.88 -13.32
C ASN A 142 4.62 -13.55 -12.33
N ASN A 143 4.91 -13.55 -11.03
CA ASN A 143 3.97 -13.24 -9.96
C ASN A 143 4.63 -12.24 -9.01
N LEU A 144 3.95 -11.14 -8.73
CA LEU A 144 4.39 -10.12 -7.78
C LEU A 144 3.46 -10.17 -6.57
N VAL A 145 4.04 -10.33 -5.38
CA VAL A 145 3.30 -10.28 -4.13
C VAL A 145 3.49 -8.90 -3.52
N ILE A 146 2.40 -8.15 -3.37
CA ILE A 146 2.38 -6.82 -2.78
C ILE A 146 1.69 -6.91 -1.42
N TYR A 147 2.40 -6.52 -0.37
CA TYR A 147 1.85 -6.42 0.98
C TYR A 147 1.42 -5.00 1.29
N GLY A 148 0.41 -4.86 2.14
CA GLY A 148 -0.05 -3.59 2.69
C GLY A 148 -0.89 -3.83 3.93
N HIS A 149 -0.90 -2.88 4.85
CA HIS A 149 -1.71 -3.01 6.06
C HIS A 149 -3.21 -3.01 5.75
N HIS A 150 -3.98 -3.70 6.58
CA HIS A 150 -5.41 -3.50 6.69
C HIS A 150 -5.65 -2.62 7.92
N MET A 151 -5.97 -1.35 7.69
CA MET A 151 -6.22 -0.39 8.76
C MET A 151 -7.70 -0.35 9.15
N ASN A 152 -7.98 -0.22 10.45
CA ASN A 152 -9.35 -0.20 10.97
C ASN A 152 -10.15 1.06 10.56
N ASP A 153 -9.46 2.11 10.09
CA ASP A 153 -10.09 3.32 9.55
C ASP A 153 -10.50 3.18 8.07
N GLY A 154 -10.27 2.01 7.47
CA GLY A 154 -10.61 1.73 6.07
C GLY A 154 -9.54 2.16 5.06
N SER A 155 -8.39 2.66 5.51
CA SER A 155 -7.26 3.02 4.66
C SER A 155 -6.38 1.81 4.30
N MET A 156 -5.38 2.05 3.46
CA MET A 156 -4.43 1.06 2.97
C MET A 156 -5.17 -0.05 2.23
N PHE A 157 -4.89 -1.33 2.51
CA PHE A 157 -5.49 -2.48 1.84
C PHE A 157 -6.76 -2.98 2.54
N ALA A 158 -7.38 -2.18 3.42
CA ALA A 158 -8.62 -2.56 4.09
C ALA A 158 -9.74 -2.93 3.10
N ASP A 159 -9.86 -2.16 2.02
CA ASP A 159 -10.87 -2.36 0.98
C ASP A 159 -10.72 -3.67 0.22
N LEU A 160 -9.55 -4.34 0.26
CA LEU A 160 -9.39 -5.66 -0.36
C LEU A 160 -10.31 -6.71 0.28
N CYS A 161 -10.71 -6.52 1.54
CA CYS A 161 -11.68 -7.41 2.19
C CYS A 161 -13.07 -7.38 1.53
N LYS A 162 -13.41 -6.29 0.81
CA LYS A 162 -14.69 -6.15 0.11
C LYS A 162 -14.81 -7.09 -1.08
N TYR A 163 -13.71 -7.57 -1.66
CA TYR A 163 -13.72 -8.58 -2.74
C TYR A 163 -14.28 -9.96 -2.33
N THR A 164 -14.56 -10.17 -1.03
CA THR A 164 -15.34 -11.34 -0.59
C THR A 164 -16.81 -11.25 -0.95
N ASP A 165 -17.29 -10.05 -1.30
CA ASP A 165 -18.60 -9.79 -1.86
C ASP A 165 -18.56 -9.88 -3.41
N SER A 166 -19.46 -10.67 -3.98
CA SER A 166 -19.47 -10.93 -5.42
C SER A 166 -19.90 -9.72 -6.25
N ASP A 167 -20.71 -8.82 -5.71
CA ASP A 167 -21.18 -7.66 -6.45
C ASP A 167 -20.10 -6.58 -6.46
N PHE A 168 -19.39 -6.40 -5.34
CA PHE A 168 -18.18 -5.58 -5.30
C PHE A 168 -17.13 -6.04 -6.33
N CYS A 169 -16.90 -7.35 -6.45
CA CYS A 169 -15.96 -7.88 -7.45
C CYS A 169 -16.37 -7.58 -8.91
N LYS A 170 -17.69 -7.55 -9.20
CA LYS A 170 -18.20 -7.21 -10.54
C LYS A 170 -18.11 -5.71 -10.82
N GLU A 171 -18.30 -4.88 -9.79
CA GLU A 171 -18.20 -3.43 -9.89
C GLU A 171 -16.74 -2.95 -10.00
N HIS A 172 -15.80 -3.69 -9.40
CA HIS A 172 -14.37 -3.36 -9.36
C HIS A 172 -13.49 -4.52 -9.89
N PRO A 173 -13.64 -4.96 -11.16
CA PRO A 173 -12.99 -6.17 -11.67
C PRO A 173 -11.48 -6.02 -11.92
N GLU A 174 -10.98 -4.79 -11.99
CA GLU A 174 -9.61 -4.48 -12.38
C GLU A 174 -8.81 -3.82 -11.25
N ILE A 175 -7.53 -4.17 -11.17
CA ILE A 175 -6.50 -3.50 -10.38
C ILE A 175 -5.52 -2.86 -11.37
N ALA A 176 -5.32 -1.55 -11.28
CA ALA A 176 -4.25 -0.87 -11.99
C ALA A 176 -2.97 -0.96 -11.16
N PHE A 177 -1.91 -1.50 -11.76
CA PHE A 177 -0.58 -1.50 -11.17
C PHE A 177 0.45 -1.10 -12.21
N ASP A 178 0.85 0.16 -12.12
CA ASP A 178 1.86 0.75 -12.99
C ASP A 178 3.23 0.55 -12.37
N THR A 179 4.22 0.24 -13.20
CA THR A 179 5.64 0.23 -12.85
C THR A 179 6.36 1.33 -13.63
N LEU A 180 7.65 1.54 -13.36
CA LEU A 180 8.48 2.47 -14.15
C LEU A 180 8.74 2.01 -15.60
N SER A 181 8.10 0.93 -16.07
CA SER A 181 8.29 0.40 -17.44
C SER A 181 7.01 -0.03 -18.13
N ILE A 182 5.93 -0.29 -17.38
CA ILE A 182 4.67 -0.86 -17.88
C ILE A 182 3.52 -0.20 -17.12
N LEU A 183 2.47 0.20 -17.83
CA LEU A 183 1.21 0.68 -17.27
C LEU A 183 0.19 -0.47 -17.28
N GLY A 184 0.08 -1.18 -16.15
CA GLY A 184 -0.58 -2.48 -16.09
C GLY A 184 -2.02 -2.43 -15.59
N LYS A 185 -2.93 -3.13 -16.27
CA LYS A 185 -4.28 -3.44 -15.78
C LYS A 185 -4.40 -4.95 -15.57
N TYR A 186 -4.86 -5.36 -14.38
CA TYR A 186 -4.92 -6.76 -13.94
C TYR A 186 -6.35 -7.11 -13.54
N GLU A 187 -6.87 -8.22 -14.07
CA GLU A 187 -8.20 -8.72 -13.69
C GLU A 187 -8.15 -9.51 -12.39
N VAL A 188 -9.10 -9.25 -11.50
CA VAL A 188 -9.27 -10.01 -10.26
C VAL A 188 -9.88 -11.37 -10.57
N VAL A 189 -9.07 -12.42 -10.48
CA VAL A 189 -9.52 -13.80 -10.73
C VAL A 189 -9.95 -14.55 -9.47
N ALA A 190 -9.49 -14.11 -8.30
CA ALA A 190 -9.80 -14.77 -7.02
C ALA A 190 -9.58 -13.83 -5.83
N ALA A 191 -10.40 -14.00 -4.79
CA ALA A 191 -10.21 -13.42 -3.48
C ALA A 191 -10.51 -14.46 -2.40
N PHE A 192 -9.64 -14.56 -1.39
CA PHE A 192 -9.81 -15.49 -0.28
C PHE A 192 -9.23 -14.93 1.01
N LYS A 193 -9.84 -15.30 2.14
CA LYS A 193 -9.38 -14.95 3.48
C LYS A 193 -8.92 -16.21 4.19
N PHE A 194 -7.74 -16.18 4.78
CA PHE A 194 -7.18 -17.29 5.54
C PHE A 194 -6.71 -16.80 6.92
N ASN A 195 -6.60 -17.73 7.87
CA ASN A 195 -6.10 -17.45 9.20
C ASN A 195 -4.57 -17.49 9.20
N THR A 196 -3.93 -16.43 9.67
CA THR A 196 -2.47 -16.33 9.78
C THR A 196 -1.94 -16.94 11.08
N ASN A 197 -2.80 -17.28 12.04
CA ASN A 197 -2.43 -18.02 13.24
C ASN A 197 -2.34 -19.52 12.91
N LEU A 198 -1.11 -20.06 12.83
CA LEU A 198 -0.86 -21.48 12.60
C LEU A 198 -1.12 -22.39 13.83
N GLU A 199 -1.56 -21.84 14.96
CA GLU A 199 -1.88 -22.59 16.18
C GLU A 199 -3.33 -23.10 16.17
N SER A 200 -3.61 -24.13 15.36
CA SER A 200 -4.61 -25.19 15.61
C SER A 200 -4.81 -26.09 14.39
N SER A 201 -3.74 -26.76 13.99
CA SER A 201 -3.87 -28.06 13.32
C SER A 201 -3.30 -29.13 14.25
N THR A 202 -3.88 -29.24 15.46
CA THR A 202 -3.85 -30.53 16.16
C THR A 202 -4.79 -31.46 15.41
N THR A 203 -4.17 -32.35 14.61
CA THR A 203 -4.80 -33.54 14.08
C THR A 203 -5.59 -34.24 15.18
N ASN A 204 -6.91 -34.16 15.11
CA ASN A 204 -7.80 -35.02 15.86
C ASN A 204 -8.66 -35.75 14.84
N THR A 205 -8.10 -36.82 14.28
CA THR A 205 -8.87 -37.86 13.60
C THR A 205 -8.90 -39.09 14.51
N ARG A 206 -10.13 -39.37 14.96
CA ARG A 206 -10.60 -40.72 15.29
C ARG A 206 -10.47 -41.65 14.10
#